data_AF-A0A356MS80-F1
#
_entry.id   AF-A0A356MS80-F1
#
_cell.length_a   1.000
_cell.length_b   1.000
_cell.length_c   1.000
_cell.angle_alpha   90.00
_cell.angle_beta   90.00
_cell.angle_gamma   90.00
#
_symmetry.space_group_name_H-M   'P 1'
#
loop_
_entity.id
_entity.type
_entity.pdbx_description
1 polymer ?
#
loop_
_entity_poly.entity_id
_entity_poly.type
_entity_poly.pdbx_seq_one_letter_code
_entity_poly.pdbx_strand_id
1 'polypeptide(L)'
;MNERRILRTAILSFWTLFWGLSVLDKIIPDVHFLWVGKDFFALFVKFFGSLGISDPLFPTLALAGVSALEAVNFTFHVVTIVRHIQRNEYATDYWFFRAILTSTALFTLFSIADQVFGDRFQLLEHSLFWIILIGTWWVFNALHKESNEKREFPQRRMFRRSLVLGSALTLAVCVSVSGFSSRTFFKVNAPVAGIEVVEGIYKFDFPFLADKRVLESTIASFRENHPDLEITYIYTGPSELNSKKKTHLLLYVFTE
;
A
#
# COMPACT_ATOMS: atom_id res chain seq x y z
N MET A 1 -2.90 31.38 26.11
CA MET A 1 -3.51 30.17 25.49
C MET A 1 -2.51 29.04 25.71
N ASN A 2 -2.91 27.91 26.32
CA ASN A 2 -1.97 26.88 26.77
C ASN A 2 -1.24 26.24 25.58
N GLU A 3 0.08 26.36 25.48
CA GLU A 3 0.93 25.83 24.38
C GLU A 3 0.60 24.37 24.05
N ARG A 4 0.38 23.56 25.09
CA ARG A 4 -0.03 22.14 24.96
C ARG A 4 -1.32 21.96 24.15
N ARG A 5 -2.29 22.87 24.31
CA ARG A 5 -3.56 22.80 23.57
C ARG A 5 -3.36 23.15 22.10
N ILE A 6 -2.48 24.10 21.79
CA ILE A 6 -2.13 24.45 20.41
C ILE A 6 -1.49 23.26 19.72
N LEU A 7 -0.53 22.61 20.39
CA LEU A 7 0.13 21.40 19.87
C LEU A 7 -0.86 20.25 19.65
N ARG A 8 -1.77 19.99 20.60
CA ARG A 8 -2.83 18.98 20.41
C ARG A 8 -3.74 19.31 19.24
N THR A 9 -4.16 20.57 19.10
CA THR A 9 -4.94 20.99 17.93
C THR A 9 -4.17 20.79 16.62
N ALA A 10 -2.89 21.16 16.58
CA ALA A 10 -2.04 20.98 15.38
C ALA A 10 -1.92 19.51 14.98
N ILE A 11 -1.73 18.61 15.94
CA ILE A 11 -1.72 17.15 15.72
C ILE A 11 -3.04 16.68 15.10
N LEU A 12 -4.17 17.08 15.68
CA LEU A 12 -5.49 16.66 15.18
C LEU A 12 -5.77 17.22 13.79
N SER A 13 -5.43 18.48 13.56
CA SER A 13 -5.58 19.13 12.25
C SER A 13 -4.73 18.44 11.20
N PHE A 14 -3.45 18.14 11.49
CA PHE A 14 -2.56 17.46 10.57
C PHE A 14 -3.15 16.13 10.09
N TRP A 15 -3.53 15.24 11.02
CA TRP A 15 -4.04 13.93 10.65
C TRP A 15 -5.43 13.99 10.00
N THR A 16 -6.27 14.94 10.41
CA THR A 16 -7.57 15.15 9.75
C THR A 16 -7.38 15.59 8.30
N LEU A 17 -6.47 16.52 8.04
CA LEU A 17 -6.16 16.96 6.68
C LEU A 17 -5.50 15.86 5.85
N PHE A 18 -4.56 15.10 6.43
CA PHE A 18 -3.91 13.97 5.77
C PHE A 18 -4.95 12.96 5.26
N TRP A 19 -5.84 12.48 6.14
CA TRP A 19 -6.87 11.52 5.76
C TRP A 19 -7.95 12.12 4.86
N GLY A 20 -8.27 13.41 5.05
CA GLY A 20 -9.20 14.13 4.17
C GLY A 20 -8.67 14.22 2.74
N LEU A 21 -7.39 14.59 2.56
CA LEU A 21 -6.74 14.62 1.26
C LEU A 21 -6.63 13.23 0.65
N SER A 22 -6.36 12.20 1.44
CA SER A 22 -6.32 10.81 0.96
C SER A 22 -7.66 10.33 0.40
N VAL A 23 -8.77 10.68 1.06
CA VAL A 23 -10.13 10.40 0.58
C VAL A 23 -10.46 11.23 -0.66
N LEU A 24 -10.11 12.53 -0.66
CA LEU A 24 -10.33 13.41 -1.81
C LEU A 24 -9.61 12.92 -3.06
N ASP A 25 -8.38 12.42 -2.92
CA ASP A 25 -7.59 11.87 -4.04
C ASP A 25 -8.27 10.66 -4.72
N LYS A 26 -9.10 9.92 -3.97
CA LYS A 26 -9.87 8.78 -4.51
C LYS A 26 -11.21 9.19 -5.11
N ILE A 27 -11.75 10.34 -4.71
CA ILE A 27 -13.00 10.89 -5.26
C ILE A 27 -12.72 11.68 -6.54
N ILE A 28 -11.56 12.34 -6.61
CA ILE A 28 -11.13 13.19 -7.73
C ILE A 28 -9.88 12.55 -8.35
N PRO A 29 -10.03 11.47 -9.14
CA PRO A 29 -8.91 10.73 -9.71
C PRO A 29 -8.23 11.46 -10.89
N ASP A 30 -8.90 12.46 -11.48
CA ASP A 30 -8.48 13.11 -12.71
C ASP A 30 -7.58 14.33 -12.50
N VAL A 31 -6.94 14.75 -13.61
CA VAL A 31 -6.14 15.96 -13.66
C VAL A 31 -7.05 17.17 -13.84
N HIS A 32 -7.08 18.02 -12.82
CA HIS A 32 -7.73 19.31 -12.81
C HIS A 32 -6.71 20.44 -12.63
N PHE A 33 -7.14 21.68 -12.87
CA PHE A 33 -6.30 22.87 -12.86
C PHE A 33 -5.46 23.07 -11.58
N LEU A 34 -5.91 22.55 -10.42
CA LEU A 34 -5.21 22.63 -9.13
C LEU A 34 -5.05 21.29 -8.41
N TRP A 35 -5.38 20.18 -9.09
CA TRP A 35 -5.37 18.84 -8.49
C TRP A 35 -4.92 17.83 -9.52
N VAL A 36 -3.84 17.11 -9.23
CA VAL A 36 -3.38 16.01 -10.09
C VAL A 36 -3.63 14.73 -9.31
N GLY A 37 -4.84 14.19 -9.47
CA GLY A 37 -5.23 12.95 -8.82
C GLY A 37 -4.41 11.77 -9.32
N LYS A 38 -4.29 10.73 -8.48
CA LYS A 38 -3.72 9.46 -8.91
C LYS A 38 -4.85 8.53 -9.38
N ASP A 39 -4.73 7.98 -10.58
CA ASP A 39 -5.60 6.90 -11.03
C ASP A 39 -5.28 5.60 -10.26
N PHE A 40 -5.94 5.43 -9.11
CA PHE A 40 -5.81 4.24 -8.28
C PHE A 40 -6.42 3.00 -8.93
N PHE A 41 -7.40 3.13 -9.81
CA PHE A 41 -7.99 1.99 -10.49
C PHE A 41 -6.97 1.36 -11.44
N ALA A 42 -6.35 2.16 -12.31
CA ALA A 42 -5.29 1.69 -13.20
C ALA A 42 -4.10 1.11 -12.40
N LEU A 43 -3.76 1.71 -11.26
CA LEU A 43 -2.72 1.19 -10.38
C LEU A 43 -3.08 -0.20 -9.83
N PHE A 44 -4.30 -0.38 -9.31
CA PHE A 44 -4.75 -1.67 -8.77
C PHE A 44 -4.84 -2.73 -9.87
N VAL A 45 -5.35 -2.39 -11.07
CA VAL A 45 -5.34 -3.30 -12.22
C VAL A 45 -3.91 -3.77 -12.53
N LYS A 46 -2.93 -2.87 -12.50
CA LYS A 46 -1.51 -3.23 -12.69
C LYS A 46 -0.98 -4.15 -11.59
N PHE A 47 -1.32 -3.88 -10.33
CA PHE A 47 -0.91 -4.71 -9.20
C PHE A 47 -1.47 -6.13 -9.27
N PHE A 48 -2.77 -6.29 -9.50
CA PHE A 48 -3.39 -7.61 -9.66
C PHE A 48 -2.94 -8.32 -10.94
N GLY A 49 -2.75 -7.58 -12.03
CA GLY A 49 -2.16 -8.10 -13.26
C GLY A 49 -0.77 -8.70 -13.04
N SER A 50 0.07 -8.07 -12.21
CA SER A 50 1.40 -8.62 -11.86
C SER A 50 1.37 -9.95 -11.12
N LEU A 51 0.24 -10.29 -10.49
CA LEU A 51 -0.02 -11.59 -9.85
C LEU A 51 -0.63 -12.62 -10.81
N GLY A 52 -0.88 -12.24 -12.07
CA GLY A 52 -1.60 -13.04 -13.06
C GLY A 52 -3.13 -13.02 -12.89
N ILE A 53 -3.66 -12.06 -12.13
CA ILE A 53 -5.10 -11.89 -11.91
C ILE A 53 -5.60 -10.81 -12.86
N SER A 54 -6.21 -11.24 -13.97
CA SER A 54 -6.71 -10.35 -15.04
C SER A 54 -8.16 -9.91 -14.82
N ASP A 55 -8.89 -10.53 -13.90
CA ASP A 55 -10.29 -10.21 -13.62
C ASP A 55 -10.40 -8.83 -12.93
N PRO A 56 -11.05 -7.82 -13.57
CA PRO A 56 -11.22 -6.47 -13.02
C PRO A 56 -12.02 -6.41 -11.71
N LEU A 57 -12.76 -7.47 -11.36
CA LEU A 57 -13.52 -7.55 -10.12
C LEU A 57 -12.60 -7.42 -8.89
N PHE A 58 -11.41 -8.04 -8.92
CA PHE A 58 -10.48 -8.03 -7.78
C PHE A 58 -9.89 -6.62 -7.52
N PRO A 59 -9.32 -5.91 -8.52
CA PRO A 59 -8.96 -4.50 -8.39
C PRO A 59 -10.09 -3.63 -7.86
N THR A 60 -11.30 -3.81 -8.39
CA THR A 60 -12.47 -3.00 -8.03
C THR A 60 -12.86 -3.20 -6.57
N LEU A 61 -12.98 -4.45 -6.12
CA LEU A 61 -13.35 -4.77 -4.74
C LEU A 61 -12.27 -4.33 -3.75
N ALA A 62 -10.99 -4.52 -4.10
CA ALA A 62 -9.89 -4.08 -3.26
C ALA A 62 -9.85 -2.56 -3.13
N LEU A 63 -10.02 -1.82 -4.23
CA LEU A 63 -10.09 -0.36 -4.22
C LEU A 63 -11.30 0.15 -3.42
N ALA A 64 -12.48 -0.43 -3.63
CA ALA A 64 -13.68 -0.06 -2.89
C ALA A 64 -13.53 -0.32 -1.39
N GLY A 65 -12.98 -1.48 -1.02
CA GLY A 65 -12.74 -1.86 0.37
C GLY A 65 -11.76 -0.92 1.08
N VAL A 66 -10.62 -0.64 0.44
CA VAL A 66 -9.63 0.33 0.96
C VAL A 66 -10.23 1.72 1.09
N SER A 67 -10.90 2.22 0.04
CA SER A 67 -11.54 3.54 0.04
C SER A 67 -12.55 3.69 1.18
N ALA A 68 -13.37 2.65 1.41
CA ALA A 68 -14.34 2.65 2.50
C ALA A 68 -13.66 2.71 3.88
N LEU A 69 -12.58 1.94 4.08
CA LEU A 69 -11.84 1.96 5.34
C LEU A 69 -11.18 3.31 5.60
N GLU A 70 -10.61 3.95 4.57
CA GLU A 70 -10.05 5.29 4.68
C GLU A 70 -11.12 6.34 5.03
N ALA A 71 -12.29 6.27 4.40
CA ALA A 71 -13.41 7.17 4.69
C ALA A 71 -13.92 7.03 6.15
N VAL A 72 -13.99 5.79 6.65
CA VAL A 72 -14.31 5.52 8.07
C VAL A 72 -13.24 6.12 8.98
N ASN A 73 -11.97 5.92 8.65
CA ASN A 73 -10.86 6.44 9.44
C ASN A 73 -10.81 7.98 9.45
N PHE A 74 -11.06 8.61 8.30
CA PHE A 74 -11.21 10.06 8.19
C PHE A 74 -12.36 10.57 9.08
N THR A 75 -13.50 9.86 9.08
CA THR A 75 -14.63 10.18 9.95
C THR A 75 -14.23 10.17 11.43
N PHE A 76 -13.41 9.21 11.88
CA PHE A 76 -12.91 9.19 13.25
C PHE A 76 -12.03 10.41 13.58
N HIS A 77 -11.21 10.88 12.64
CA HIS A 77 -10.40 12.09 12.82
C HIS A 77 -11.28 13.35 12.89
N VAL A 78 -12.27 13.46 12.02
CA VAL A 78 -13.26 14.56 12.03
C VAL A 78 -14.03 14.58 13.35
N VAL A 79 -14.53 13.43 13.82
CA VAL A 79 -15.20 13.35 15.11
C VAL A 79 -14.26 13.78 16.24
N THR A 80 -13.00 13.34 16.21
CA THR A 80 -12.00 13.71 17.21
C THR A 80 -11.78 15.22 17.29
N ILE A 81 -11.55 15.89 16.15
CA ILE A 81 -11.31 17.34 16.16
C ILE A 81 -12.55 18.12 16.57
N VAL A 82 -13.75 17.68 16.18
CA VAL A 82 -15.02 18.28 16.63
C VAL A 82 -15.18 18.16 18.15
N ARG A 83 -14.90 16.98 18.73
CA ARG A 83 -14.96 16.78 20.19
C ARG A 83 -13.91 17.61 20.93
N HIS A 84 -12.73 17.79 20.35
CA HIS A 84 -11.67 18.64 20.89
C HIS A 84 -12.08 20.12 20.92
N ILE A 85 -12.72 20.60 19.86
CA ILE A 85 -13.27 21.97 19.79
C ILE A 85 -14.38 22.16 20.85
N GLN A 86 -15.25 21.15 21.02
CA GLN A 86 -16.28 21.10 22.06
C GLN A 86 -15.74 21.02 23.49
N ARG A 87 -14.41 20.91 23.68
CA ARG A 87 -13.75 20.76 24.99
C ARG A 87 -14.15 19.48 25.74
N ASN A 88 -14.58 18.44 25.02
CA ASN A 88 -14.87 17.14 25.61
C ASN A 88 -13.63 16.26 25.54
N GLU A 89 -12.76 16.37 26.55
CA GLU A 89 -11.46 15.68 26.61
C GLU A 89 -11.59 14.15 26.61
N TYR A 90 -12.55 13.60 27.36
CA TYR A 90 -12.80 12.16 27.40
C TYR A 90 -13.19 11.62 26.01
N ALA A 91 -14.15 12.27 25.34
CA ALA A 91 -14.56 11.86 24.00
C ALA A 91 -13.44 12.07 22.98
N THR A 92 -12.64 13.13 23.13
CA THR A 92 -11.49 13.41 22.26
C THR A 92 -10.48 12.27 22.33
N ASP A 93 -10.03 11.90 23.53
CA ASP A 93 -9.06 10.82 23.72
C ASP A 93 -9.60 9.46 23.25
N TYR A 94 -10.91 9.22 23.43
CA TYR A 94 -11.58 8.01 22.96
C TYR A 94 -11.62 7.88 21.44
N TRP A 95 -12.09 8.91 20.74
CA TRP A 95 -12.16 8.92 19.28
C TRP A 95 -10.78 9.00 18.64
N PHE A 96 -9.84 9.74 19.26
CA PHE A 96 -8.47 9.81 18.77
C PHE A 96 -7.80 8.44 18.80
N PHE A 97 -7.99 7.65 19.86
CA PHE A 97 -7.45 6.30 19.92
C PHE A 97 -8.02 5.39 18.83
N ARG A 98 -9.32 5.49 18.53
CA ARG A 98 -9.94 4.74 17.41
C ARG A 98 -9.37 5.17 16.06
N ALA A 99 -9.19 6.47 15.86
CA ALA A 99 -8.56 7.06 14.68
C ALA A 99 -7.12 6.54 14.49
N ILE A 100 -6.29 6.60 15.54
CA ILE A 100 -4.92 6.07 15.50
C ILE A 100 -4.93 4.57 15.22
N LEU A 101 -5.72 3.78 15.95
CA LEU A 101 -5.79 2.33 15.77
C LEU A 101 -6.17 1.93 14.33
N THR A 102 -7.18 2.59 13.77
CA THR A 102 -7.66 2.33 12.42
C THR A 102 -6.62 2.79 11.39
N SER A 103 -5.96 3.93 11.60
CA SER A 103 -4.85 4.41 10.76
C SER A 103 -3.67 3.44 10.75
N THR A 104 -3.26 2.95 11.92
CA THR A 104 -2.18 1.97 12.04
C THR A 104 -2.54 0.67 11.33
N ALA A 105 -3.79 0.21 11.44
CA ALA A 105 -4.26 -0.96 10.70
C ALA A 105 -4.22 -0.73 9.18
N LEU A 106 -4.65 0.43 8.70
CA LEU A 106 -4.60 0.81 7.28
C LEU A 106 -3.17 0.86 6.74
N PHE A 107 -2.26 1.55 7.42
CA PHE A 107 -0.86 1.58 6.99
C PHE A 107 -0.20 0.20 7.05
N THR A 108 -0.59 -0.65 8.00
CA THR A 108 -0.12 -2.04 8.02
C THR A 108 -0.61 -2.79 6.78
N LEU A 109 -1.89 -2.65 6.42
CA LEU A 109 -2.45 -3.23 5.20
C LEU A 109 -1.71 -2.72 3.95
N PHE A 110 -1.44 -1.42 3.87
CA PHE A 110 -0.69 -0.83 2.76
C PHE A 110 0.74 -1.33 2.69
N SER A 111 1.46 -1.39 3.81
CA SER A 111 2.83 -1.94 3.82
C SER A 111 2.87 -3.41 3.40
N ILE A 112 1.86 -4.22 3.78
CA ILE A 112 1.75 -5.61 3.30
C ILE A 112 1.51 -5.63 1.80
N ALA A 113 0.56 -4.83 1.30
CA ALA A 113 0.27 -4.73 -0.12
C ALA A 113 1.51 -4.29 -0.91
N ASP A 114 2.23 -3.27 -0.44
CA ASP A 114 3.45 -2.78 -1.07
C ASP A 114 4.57 -3.82 -1.06
N GLN A 115 4.64 -4.70 -0.06
CA GLN A 115 5.58 -5.83 -0.08
C GLN A 115 5.16 -6.89 -1.10
N VAL A 116 3.87 -7.24 -1.15
CA VAL A 116 3.32 -8.24 -2.07
C VAL A 116 3.44 -7.79 -3.51
N PHE A 117 3.17 -6.51 -3.79
CA PHE A 117 3.28 -5.89 -5.11
C PHE A 117 4.65 -5.24 -5.37
N GLY A 118 5.55 -5.28 -4.37
CA GLY A 118 6.92 -4.76 -4.39
C GLY A 118 7.09 -3.26 -4.64
N ASP A 119 6.11 -2.42 -4.31
CA ASP A 119 6.24 -0.96 -4.38
C ASP A 119 7.15 -0.40 -3.26
N ARG A 120 8.47 -0.47 -3.47
CA ARG A 120 9.50 -0.12 -2.47
C ARG A 120 9.40 1.33 -1.97
N PHE A 121 8.99 2.24 -2.84
CA PHE A 121 8.88 3.65 -2.48
C PHE A 121 7.68 3.89 -1.57
N GLN A 122 6.52 3.35 -1.94
CA GLN A 122 5.31 3.45 -1.10
C GLN A 122 5.47 2.69 0.22
N LEU A 123 6.15 1.56 0.20
CA LEU A 123 6.49 0.81 1.40
C LEU A 123 7.24 1.68 2.42
N LEU A 124 8.24 2.44 1.97
CA LEU A 124 9.02 3.32 2.84
C LEU A 124 8.13 4.41 3.43
N GLU A 125 7.33 5.07 2.59
CA GLU A 125 6.41 6.14 3.00
C GLU A 125 5.37 5.64 4.02
N HIS A 126 4.69 4.53 3.72
CA HIS A 126 3.69 3.94 4.60
C HIS A 126 4.28 3.44 5.91
N SER A 127 5.48 2.85 5.89
CA SER A 127 6.19 2.44 7.11
C SER A 127 6.59 3.64 7.97
N LEU A 128 7.00 4.74 7.34
CA LEU A 128 7.31 5.98 8.06
C LEU A 128 6.04 6.54 8.73
N PHE A 129 4.93 6.63 8.01
CA PHE A 129 3.66 7.10 8.57
C PHE A 129 3.17 6.20 9.72
N TRP A 130 3.38 4.89 9.61
CA TRP A 130 3.09 3.95 10.69
C TRP A 130 3.83 4.29 11.98
N ILE A 131 5.14 4.58 11.89
CA ILE A 131 5.97 4.97 13.05
C ILE A 131 5.53 6.33 13.60
N ILE A 132 5.31 7.32 12.72
CA ILE A 132 4.89 8.67 13.11
C ILE A 132 3.52 8.64 13.80
N LEU A 133 2.58 7.79 13.40
CA LEU A 133 1.28 7.64 14.08
C LEU A 133 1.42 7.19 15.54
N ILE A 134 2.26 6.19 15.79
CA ILE A 134 2.51 5.69 17.15
C ILE A 134 3.15 6.78 18.00
N GLY A 135 4.17 7.46 17.44
CA GLY A 135 4.80 8.61 18.09
C GLY A 135 3.80 9.73 18.38
N THR A 136 2.93 10.04 17.42
CA THR A 136 1.87 11.05 17.56
C THR A 136 0.94 10.70 18.71
N TRP A 137 0.48 9.46 18.81
CA TRP A 137 -0.39 9.05 19.91
C TRP A 137 0.29 9.23 21.27
N TRP A 138 1.57 8.88 21.36
CA TRP A 138 2.35 9.06 22.59
C TRP A 138 2.50 10.54 22.96
N VAL A 139 2.91 11.38 22.01
CA VAL A 139 3.05 12.83 22.19
C VAL A 139 1.71 13.48 22.54
N PHE A 140 0.63 13.15 21.84
CA PHE A 140 -0.70 13.69 22.10
C PHE A 140 -1.17 13.41 23.53
N ASN A 141 -0.91 12.20 24.03
CA ASN A 141 -1.21 11.83 25.41
C ASN A 141 -0.32 12.54 26.42
N ALA A 142 0.97 12.73 26.12
CA ALA A 142 1.89 13.46 26.99
C ALA A 142 1.53 14.96 27.13
N LEU A 143 0.89 15.53 26.10
CA LEU A 143 0.42 16.92 26.10
C LEU A 143 -0.88 17.13 26.88
N HIS A 144 -1.49 16.09 27.44
CA HIS A 144 -2.67 16.23 28.29
C HIS A 144 -2.31 17.02 29.57
N LYS A 145 -3.26 17.79 30.10
CA LYS A 145 -3.03 18.56 31.34
C LYS A 145 -3.12 17.58 32.52
N GLU A 146 -2.14 17.57 33.42
CA GLU A 146 -2.21 16.76 34.64
C GLU A 146 -3.46 17.12 35.43
N SER A 147 -4.51 16.30 35.32
CA SER A 147 -5.57 16.28 36.33
C SER A 147 -5.17 15.22 37.35
N ASN A 148 -5.24 15.61 38.62
CA ASN A 148 -4.88 14.81 39.80
C ASN A 148 -5.82 13.60 40.03
N GLU A 149 -6.63 13.23 39.02
CA GLU A 149 -7.47 12.06 39.03
C GLU A 149 -6.68 10.88 38.48
N LYS A 150 -6.67 9.77 39.23
CA LYS A 150 -6.21 8.49 38.73
C LYS A 150 -6.95 8.21 37.43
N ARG A 151 -6.25 8.36 36.30
CA ARG A 151 -6.73 7.88 35.00
C ARG A 151 -7.00 6.39 35.17
N GLU A 152 -8.26 6.01 35.35
CA GLU A 152 -8.71 4.76 34.75
C GLU A 152 -8.50 4.98 33.27
N PHE A 153 -7.36 4.52 32.74
CA PHE A 153 -7.11 4.47 31.31
C PHE A 153 -8.43 4.00 30.66
N PRO A 154 -9.21 4.86 29.99
CA PRO A 154 -10.47 4.43 29.36
C PRO A 154 -10.18 3.36 28.29
N GLN A 155 -8.91 3.30 27.91
CA GLN A 155 -8.29 2.39 26.99
C GLN A 155 -7.57 1.21 27.64
N ARG A 156 -7.44 0.99 28.96
CA ARG A 156 -6.56 -0.12 29.43
C ARG A 156 -7.04 -1.47 28.90
N ARG A 157 -8.36 -1.65 28.91
CA ARG A 157 -9.03 -2.80 28.31
C ARG A 157 -8.98 -2.77 26.78
N MET A 158 -9.18 -1.61 26.17
CA MET A 158 -9.19 -1.45 24.71
C MET A 158 -7.78 -1.62 24.12
N PHE A 159 -6.78 -0.92 24.65
CA PHE A 159 -5.35 -1.11 24.43
C PHE A 159 -4.92 -2.56 24.63
N ARG A 160 -5.29 -3.22 25.73
CA ARG A 160 -4.95 -4.65 25.92
C ARG A 160 -5.57 -5.53 24.84
N ARG A 161 -6.83 -5.27 24.45
CA ARG A 161 -7.48 -5.96 23.32
C ARG A 161 -6.78 -5.64 22.00
N SER A 162 -6.44 -4.39 21.74
CA SER A 162 -5.71 -3.95 20.54
C SER A 162 -4.31 -4.53 20.49
N LEU A 163 -3.64 -4.70 21.63
CA LEU A 163 -2.33 -5.35 21.71
C LEU A 163 -2.45 -6.83 21.36
N VAL A 164 -3.42 -7.53 21.96
CA VAL A 164 -3.66 -8.96 21.67
C VAL A 164 -4.07 -9.17 20.21
N LEU A 165 -5.06 -8.41 19.72
CA LEU A 165 -5.51 -8.46 18.33
C LEU A 165 -4.41 -8.05 17.36
N GLY A 166 -3.65 -7.01 17.70
CA GLY A 166 -2.53 -6.51 16.91
C GLY A 166 -1.44 -7.57 16.79
N SER A 167 -0.98 -8.14 17.91
CA SER A 167 0.00 -9.22 17.91
C SER A 167 -0.47 -10.46 17.16
N ALA A 168 -1.75 -10.85 17.33
CA ALA A 168 -2.34 -11.97 16.60
C ALA A 168 -2.39 -11.69 15.09
N LEU A 169 -2.79 -10.49 14.69
CA LEU A 169 -2.81 -10.06 13.28
C LEU A 169 -1.39 -10.01 12.70
N THR A 170 -0.41 -9.46 13.44
CA THR A 170 0.99 -9.44 13.03
C THR A 170 1.52 -10.87 12.82
N LEU A 171 1.25 -11.79 13.73
CA LEU A 171 1.64 -13.20 13.57
C LEU A 171 0.98 -13.83 12.34
N ALA A 172 -0.32 -13.62 12.16
CA ALA A 172 -1.04 -14.10 10.98
C ALA A 172 -0.43 -13.56 9.68
N VAL A 173 -0.13 -12.25 9.64
CA VAL A 173 0.53 -11.60 8.50
C VAL A 173 1.92 -12.18 8.26
N CYS A 174 2.74 -12.34 9.30
CA CYS A 174 4.07 -12.93 9.17
C CYS A 174 4.00 -14.34 8.58
N VAL A 175 3.07 -15.17 9.07
CA VAL A 175 2.85 -16.53 8.54
C VAL A 175 2.35 -16.48 7.09
N SER A 176 1.40 -15.59 6.77
CA SER A 176 0.87 -15.45 5.41
C SER A 176 1.92 -14.96 4.42
N VAL A 177 2.70 -13.92 4.77
CA VAL A 177 3.76 -13.36 3.92
C VAL A 177 4.90 -14.36 3.75
N SER A 178 5.33 -15.02 4.84
CA SER A 178 6.35 -16.07 4.77
C SER A 178 5.88 -17.27 3.92
N GLY A 179 4.63 -17.69 4.10
CA GLY A 179 4.01 -18.74 3.29
C GLY A 179 3.91 -18.35 1.81
N PHE A 180 3.42 -17.15 1.50
CA PHE A 180 3.37 -16.63 0.13
C PHE A 180 4.76 -16.54 -0.50
N SER A 181 5.74 -16.02 0.24
CA SER A 181 7.13 -15.93 -0.20
C SER A 181 7.70 -17.31 -0.50
N SER A 182 7.54 -18.29 0.41
CA SER A 182 8.04 -19.66 0.19
C SER A 182 7.44 -20.32 -1.06
N ARG A 183 6.18 -20.03 -1.38
CA ARG A 183 5.48 -20.58 -2.57
C ARG A 183 5.78 -19.84 -3.85
N THR A 184 6.22 -18.58 -3.80
CA THR A 184 6.43 -17.75 -4.99
C THR A 184 7.89 -17.43 -5.27
N PHE A 185 8.80 -17.66 -4.33
CA PHE A 185 10.23 -17.35 -4.47
C PHE A 185 10.90 -18.10 -5.64
N PHE A 186 10.40 -19.27 -6.02
CA PHE A 186 10.91 -19.99 -7.19
C PHE A 186 10.78 -19.19 -8.50
N LYS A 187 9.80 -18.27 -8.58
CA LYS A 187 9.59 -17.39 -9.74
C LYS A 187 10.75 -16.41 -9.98
N VAL A 188 11.65 -16.24 -9.02
CA VAL A 188 12.87 -15.42 -9.17
C VAL A 188 13.86 -16.04 -10.17
N ASN A 189 13.72 -17.32 -10.51
CA ASN A 189 14.58 -18.00 -11.50
C ASN A 189 13.79 -18.73 -12.60
N ALA A 190 12.45 -18.67 -12.59
CA ALA A 190 11.63 -19.43 -13.53
C ALA A 190 11.53 -18.69 -14.88
N PRO A 191 11.76 -19.37 -16.02
CA PRO A 191 11.62 -18.77 -17.33
C PRO A 191 10.16 -18.37 -17.59
N VAL A 192 9.99 -17.30 -18.35
CA VAL A 192 8.68 -16.77 -18.75
C VAL A 192 8.31 -17.40 -20.09
N ALA A 193 7.11 -17.93 -20.21
CA ALA A 193 6.62 -18.45 -21.49
C ALA A 193 6.28 -17.28 -22.43
N GLY A 194 6.80 -17.34 -23.65
CA GLY A 194 6.48 -16.40 -24.72
C GLY A 194 5.19 -16.80 -25.44
N ILE A 195 4.47 -15.80 -25.95
CA ILE A 195 3.33 -16.00 -26.84
C ILE A 195 3.73 -15.42 -28.20
N GLU A 196 3.61 -16.21 -29.26
CA GLU A 196 3.78 -15.71 -30.61
C GLU A 196 2.63 -14.75 -30.93
N VAL A 197 2.97 -13.50 -31.23
CA VAL A 197 1.99 -12.44 -31.52
C VAL A 197 1.83 -12.22 -33.02
N VAL A 198 2.90 -12.44 -33.78
CA VAL A 198 2.99 -12.40 -35.23
C VAL A 198 4.05 -13.43 -35.62
N GLU A 199 3.97 -13.99 -36.83
CA GLU A 199 4.97 -14.92 -37.36
C GLU A 199 6.40 -14.37 -37.16
N GLY A 200 7.23 -15.14 -36.45
CA GLY A 200 8.62 -14.76 -36.14
C GLY A 200 8.76 -13.70 -35.05
N ILE A 201 7.70 -13.36 -34.31
CA ILE A 201 7.71 -12.38 -33.21
C ILE A 201 7.04 -12.95 -31.96
N TYR A 202 7.87 -13.17 -30.93
CA TYR A 202 7.44 -13.70 -29.64
C TYR A 202 7.43 -12.61 -28.58
N LYS A 203 6.28 -12.45 -27.92
CA LYS A 203 6.10 -11.53 -26.80
C LYS A 203 6.23 -12.29 -25.48
N PHE A 204 7.07 -11.79 -24.59
CA PHE A 204 7.23 -12.28 -23.23
C PHE A 204 6.82 -11.21 -22.24
N ASP A 205 5.98 -11.62 -21.29
CA ASP A 205 5.47 -10.74 -20.25
C ASP A 205 6.15 -11.05 -18.91
N PHE A 206 7.22 -10.29 -18.61
CA PHE A 206 8.05 -10.60 -17.45
C PHE A 206 7.36 -10.14 -16.15
N PRO A 207 7.22 -11.06 -15.17
CA PRO A 207 6.60 -10.73 -13.90
C PRO A 207 7.46 -9.74 -13.11
N PHE A 208 6.82 -9.10 -12.14
CA PHE A 208 7.42 -8.07 -11.27
C PHE A 208 8.78 -8.45 -10.63
N LEU A 209 8.98 -9.72 -10.30
CA LEU A 209 10.21 -10.22 -9.66
C LEU A 209 11.28 -10.69 -10.66
N ALA A 210 11.02 -10.57 -11.96
CA ALA A 210 11.96 -10.99 -12.97
C ALA A 210 13.15 -10.04 -13.06
N ASP A 211 14.31 -10.55 -12.69
CA ASP A 211 15.59 -9.86 -12.86
C ASP A 211 16.37 -10.49 -14.03
N LYS A 212 17.62 -10.06 -14.22
CA LYS A 212 18.56 -10.58 -15.21
C LYS A 212 18.57 -12.10 -15.29
N ARG A 213 18.49 -12.81 -14.15
CA ARG A 213 18.46 -14.28 -14.12
C ARG A 213 17.23 -14.87 -14.81
N VAL A 214 16.07 -14.25 -14.60
CA VAL A 214 14.83 -14.67 -15.27
C VAL A 214 14.94 -14.42 -16.75
N LEU A 215 15.47 -13.26 -17.17
CA LEU A 215 15.72 -12.96 -18.58
C LEU A 215 16.65 -14.00 -19.23
N GLU A 216 17.78 -14.30 -18.60
CA GLU A 216 18.73 -15.31 -19.08
C GLU A 216 18.08 -16.69 -19.18
N SER A 217 17.32 -17.11 -18.16
CA SER A 217 16.59 -18.37 -18.17
C SER A 217 15.51 -18.44 -19.25
N THR A 218 14.80 -17.34 -19.49
CA THR A 218 13.76 -17.23 -20.52
C THR A 218 14.35 -17.38 -21.91
N ILE A 219 15.45 -16.68 -22.21
CA ILE A 219 16.12 -16.79 -23.52
C ILE A 219 16.73 -18.18 -23.70
N ALA A 220 17.34 -18.75 -22.66
CA ALA A 220 17.87 -20.12 -22.72
C ALA A 220 16.76 -21.15 -23.01
N SER A 221 15.64 -21.06 -22.27
CA SER A 221 14.49 -21.94 -22.46
C SER A 221 13.83 -21.75 -23.83
N PHE A 222 13.79 -20.51 -24.34
CA PHE A 222 13.27 -20.25 -25.68
C PHE A 222 14.12 -20.92 -26.77
N ARG A 223 15.45 -20.80 -26.71
CA ARG A 223 16.36 -21.47 -27.66
C ARG A 223 16.29 -22.99 -27.60
N GLU A 224 16.06 -23.55 -26.41
CA GLU A 224 15.91 -24.99 -26.24
C GLU A 224 14.60 -25.50 -26.85
N ASN A 225 13.51 -24.74 -26.68
CA ASN A 225 12.18 -25.11 -27.20
C ASN A 225 12.00 -24.83 -28.69
N HIS A 226 12.81 -23.93 -29.27
CA HIS A 226 12.77 -23.53 -30.69
C HIS A 226 14.17 -23.63 -31.32
N PRO A 227 14.72 -24.85 -31.50
CA PRO A 227 16.08 -25.05 -32.01
C PRO A 227 16.24 -24.66 -33.49
N ASP A 228 15.13 -24.52 -34.20
CA ASP A 228 15.01 -24.18 -35.61
C ASP A 228 14.91 -22.67 -35.88
N LEU A 229 14.73 -21.84 -34.84
CA LEU A 229 14.59 -20.39 -34.94
C LEU A 229 15.86 -19.68 -34.47
N GLU A 230 16.36 -18.73 -35.25
CA GLU A 230 17.50 -17.89 -34.85
C GLU A 230 17.02 -16.55 -34.29
N ILE A 231 17.47 -16.18 -33.08
CA ILE A 231 17.12 -14.88 -32.48
C ILE A 231 17.91 -13.77 -33.20
N THR A 232 17.22 -12.95 -33.99
CA THR A 232 17.82 -11.85 -34.76
C THR A 232 17.81 -10.53 -33.99
N TYR A 233 16.75 -10.26 -33.24
CA TYR A 233 16.61 -9.00 -32.50
C TYR A 233 15.80 -9.16 -31.22
N ILE A 234 16.17 -8.39 -30.20
CA ILE A 234 15.45 -8.32 -28.92
C ILE A 234 15.07 -6.87 -28.65
N TYR A 235 13.77 -6.62 -28.53
CA TYR A 235 13.21 -5.32 -28.24
C TYR A 235 12.52 -5.30 -26.88
N THR A 236 12.82 -4.30 -26.07
CA THR A 236 12.07 -4.01 -24.84
C THR A 236 11.16 -2.81 -25.09
N GLY A 237 9.87 -2.92 -24.78
CA GLY A 237 8.87 -1.88 -25.05
C GLY A 237 9.26 -0.44 -24.60
N PRO A 238 8.66 0.61 -25.18
CA PRO A 238 9.13 1.99 -25.07
C PRO A 238 9.18 2.52 -23.62
N SER A 239 10.13 3.42 -23.38
CA SER A 239 10.51 3.98 -22.06
C SER A 239 9.38 4.70 -21.32
N GLU A 240 8.33 5.16 -22.00
CA GLU A 240 7.19 5.86 -21.39
C GLU A 240 6.31 4.92 -20.53
N LEU A 241 6.15 3.65 -20.93
CA LEU A 241 5.52 2.59 -20.11
C LEU A 241 6.40 2.21 -18.89
N ASN A 242 7.70 2.53 -18.96
CA ASN A 242 8.68 2.34 -17.90
C ASN A 242 8.92 3.60 -17.04
N SER A 243 8.29 4.73 -17.37
CA SER A 243 8.69 6.05 -16.84
C SER A 243 8.21 6.36 -15.42
N LYS A 244 7.26 5.59 -14.86
CA LYS A 244 6.71 5.91 -13.53
C LYS A 244 6.89 4.86 -12.43
N LYS A 245 7.59 3.74 -12.69
CA LYS A 245 8.17 2.79 -11.71
C LYS A 245 8.63 1.53 -12.47
N LYS A 246 9.95 1.32 -12.56
CA LYS A 246 10.62 0.18 -13.25
C LYS A 246 10.22 -1.19 -12.68
N THR A 247 9.07 -1.75 -13.04
CA THR A 247 8.57 -2.96 -12.36
C THR A 247 7.78 -3.94 -13.25
N HIS A 248 7.77 -3.73 -14.57
CA HIS A 248 7.15 -4.65 -15.53
C HIS A 248 7.88 -4.53 -16.87
N LEU A 249 8.35 -5.63 -17.45
CA LEU A 249 9.12 -5.63 -18.70
C LEU A 249 8.38 -6.43 -19.77
N LEU A 250 8.04 -5.77 -20.86
CA LEU A 250 7.61 -6.45 -22.08
C LEU A 250 8.82 -6.64 -22.99
N LEU A 251 9.13 -7.89 -23.29
CA LEU A 251 10.20 -8.28 -24.20
C LEU A 251 9.58 -8.83 -25.48
N TYR A 252 10.08 -8.40 -26.62
CA TYR A 252 9.76 -8.95 -27.92
C TYR A 252 11.04 -9.56 -28.50
N VAL A 253 10.98 -10.83 -28.86
CA VAL A 253 12.06 -11.58 -29.49
C VAL A 253 11.66 -11.80 -30.93
N PHE A 254 12.48 -11.34 -31.85
CA PHE A 254 12.32 -11.50 -33.29
C PHE A 254 13.19 -12.67 -33.73
N THR A 255 12.62 -13.54 -34.57
CA THR A 255 13.26 -14.75 -35.06
C THR A 255 13.07 -14.91 -36.55
N GLU A 256 14.04 -15.57 -37.18
CA GLU A 256 14.01 -16.04 -38.57
C GLU A 256 14.24 -17.55 -38.63
#